data_AF-A0A1Q4H904-F1
#
_entry.id   AF-A0A1Q4H904-F1
#
_cell.length_a   1.000
_cell.length_b   1.000
_cell.length_c   1.000
_cell.angle_alpha   90.00
_cell.angle_beta   90.00
_cell.angle_gamma   90.00
#
_symmetry.space_group_name_H-M   'P 1'
#
loop_
_entity.id
_entity.type
_entity.pdbx_description
1 polymer ?
#
loop_
_entity_poly.entity_id
_entity_poly.type
_entity_poly.pdbx_seq_one_letter_code
_entity_poly.pdbx_strand_id
1 'polypeptide(L)'
;MIAEGGNERQSRRVRRCSAHEVDFTPTGECPECARLLPRRQPEGVTEFRDGDDEGYRDWVRIHRGGYVLNMEKSYNTNYLILHQATCHTINGEPARGDVFVGDYVKVCARRRNELEDWTIKNMGTSPSKCEICF
;
A
#
# COMPACT_ATOMS: atom_id res chain seq x y z
N MET A 1 9.52 -29.95 -58.21
CA MET A 1 10.82 -30.29 -57.61
C MET A 1 11.30 -29.03 -56.91
N ILE A 2 11.45 -28.88 -55.59
CA ILE A 2 11.35 -29.72 -54.39
C ILE A 2 11.00 -28.71 -53.25
N ALA A 3 10.35 -29.18 -52.17
CA ALA A 3 10.15 -28.45 -50.91
C ALA A 3 11.51 -28.02 -50.28
N GLU A 4 11.63 -27.11 -49.31
CA GLU A 4 11.37 -27.19 -47.86
C GLU A 4 11.92 -25.84 -47.30
N GLY A 5 11.58 -25.28 -46.14
CA GLY A 5 10.96 -25.75 -44.92
C GLY A 5 10.73 -24.52 -44.01
N GLY A 6 9.74 -24.56 -43.12
CA GLY A 6 9.99 -24.78 -41.70
C GLY A 6 9.87 -23.45 -40.94
N ASN A 7 8.67 -23.09 -40.48
CA ASN A 7 8.15 -23.37 -39.13
C ASN A 7 8.77 -22.47 -38.05
N GLU A 8 8.01 -21.47 -37.58
CA GLU A 8 7.76 -21.37 -36.15
C GLU A 8 6.48 -20.57 -35.88
N ARG A 9 5.34 -21.29 -35.83
CA ARG A 9 4.18 -20.79 -35.10
C ARG A 9 4.54 -20.80 -33.62
N GLN A 10 5.08 -19.70 -33.11
CA GLN A 10 5.07 -19.46 -31.67
C GLN A 10 3.61 -19.25 -31.25
N SER A 11 2.98 -20.35 -30.84
CA SER A 11 1.70 -20.38 -30.17
C SER A 11 1.86 -19.65 -28.83
N ARG A 12 1.71 -18.31 -28.86
CA ARG A 12 1.42 -17.55 -27.64
C ARG A 12 0.09 -18.09 -27.12
N ARG A 13 0.13 -18.96 -26.12
CA ARG A 13 -1.04 -19.29 -25.30
C ARG A 13 -1.45 -17.99 -24.60
N VAL A 14 -2.26 -17.18 -25.27
CA VAL A 14 -2.87 -16.00 -24.68
C VAL A 14 -3.89 -16.53 -23.68
N ARG A 15 -3.51 -16.54 -22.40
CA ARG A 15 -4.46 -16.86 -21.33
C ARG A 15 -5.45 -15.70 -21.29
N ARG A 16 -6.72 -15.98 -21.57
CA ARG A 16 -7.81 -15.03 -21.42
C ARG A 16 -8.36 -15.08 -20.01
N CYS A 17 -8.86 -13.96 -19.52
CA CYS A 17 -9.62 -13.93 -18.28
C CYS A 17 -10.88 -14.78 -18.44
N SER A 18 -11.28 -15.54 -17.41
CA SER A 18 -12.55 -16.29 -17.44
C SER A 18 -13.78 -15.40 -17.29
N ALA A 19 -13.60 -14.13 -16.91
CA ALA A 19 -14.68 -13.19 -16.61
C ALA A 19 -14.81 -12.05 -17.63
N HIS A 20 -13.78 -11.79 -18.44
CA HIS A 20 -13.74 -10.68 -19.38
C HIS A 20 -13.14 -11.16 -20.70
N GLU A 21 -13.70 -10.75 -21.84
CA GLU A 21 -13.16 -11.07 -23.17
C GLU A 21 -11.96 -10.19 -23.52
N VAL A 22 -10.94 -10.20 -22.66
CA VAL A 22 -9.71 -9.44 -22.84
C VAL A 22 -8.49 -10.33 -22.74
N ASP A 23 -7.46 -9.96 -23.49
CA ASP A 23 -6.16 -10.60 -23.38
C ASP A 23 -5.43 -10.07 -22.13
N PHE A 24 -4.69 -10.95 -21.45
CA PHE A 24 -3.84 -10.53 -20.35
C PHE A 24 -2.70 -9.62 -20.85
N THR A 25 -2.29 -8.67 -20.02
CA THR A 25 -1.09 -7.86 -20.19
C THR A 25 0.16 -8.76 -20.29
N PRO A 26 1.30 -8.24 -20.75
CA PRO A 26 2.57 -8.97 -20.74
C PRO A 26 2.99 -9.47 -19.34
N THR A 27 2.47 -8.87 -18.26
CA THR A 27 2.68 -9.30 -16.87
C THR A 27 1.75 -10.44 -16.43
N GLY A 28 0.86 -10.91 -17.31
CA GLY A 28 -0.08 -12.00 -17.05
C GLY A 28 -1.37 -11.55 -16.34
N GLU A 29 -1.75 -10.28 -16.46
CA GLU A 29 -2.86 -9.68 -15.69
C GLU A 29 -4.00 -9.25 -16.60
N CYS A 30 -5.25 -9.44 -16.17
CA CYS A 30 -6.40 -8.90 -16.88
C CYS A 30 -6.47 -7.39 -16.69
N PRO A 31 -6.50 -6.54 -17.74
CA PRO A 31 -6.57 -5.09 -17.57
C PRO A 31 -7.83 -4.64 -16.83
N GLU A 32 -8.97 -5.31 -17.03
CA GLU A 32 -10.21 -5.02 -16.31
C GLU A 32 -10.19 -5.53 -14.87
N CYS A 33 -9.83 -6.80 -14.62
CA CYS A 33 -9.68 -7.26 -13.23
C CYS A 33 -8.56 -6.54 -12.49
N ALA A 34 -7.47 -6.11 -13.12
CA ALA A 34 -6.38 -5.40 -12.45
C ALA A 34 -6.83 -4.02 -11.94
N ARG A 35 -7.83 -3.41 -12.59
CA ARG A 35 -8.49 -2.20 -12.09
C ARG A 35 -9.40 -2.47 -10.88
N LEU A 36 -9.95 -3.68 -10.78
CA LEU A 36 -10.91 -4.09 -9.75
C LEU A 36 -10.28 -4.92 -8.60
N LEU A 37 -9.14 -5.54 -8.83
CA LEU A 37 -8.35 -6.31 -7.87
C LEU A 37 -7.27 -5.37 -7.33
N PRO A 38 -7.26 -5.05 -6.04
CA PRO A 38 -6.30 -4.12 -5.46
C PRO A 38 -4.89 -4.74 -5.37
N ARG A 39 -4.48 -5.68 -6.23
CA ARG A 39 -3.19 -6.38 -6.10
C ARG A 39 -2.01 -5.66 -6.75
N ARG A 40 -2.21 -4.52 -7.42
CA ARG A 40 -1.15 -3.57 -7.77
C ARG A 40 -1.63 -2.11 -7.70
N GLN A 41 -2.00 -1.65 -6.50
CA GLN A 41 -1.80 -0.23 -6.20
C GLN A 41 -0.28 -0.02 -6.09
N PRO A 42 0.27 1.13 -6.53
CA PRO A 42 1.72 1.33 -6.58
C PRO A 42 2.36 0.97 -5.24
N GLU A 43 3.46 0.23 -5.31
CA GLU A 43 4.33 -0.02 -4.16
C GLU A 43 4.84 1.35 -3.69
N GLY A 44 4.58 1.71 -2.44
CA GLY A 44 4.93 3.04 -1.96
C GLY A 44 4.20 3.44 -0.69
N VAL A 45 4.73 4.50 -0.10
CA VAL A 45 4.14 5.15 1.07
C VAL A 45 3.21 6.27 0.65
N THR A 46 2.17 6.51 1.44
CA THR A 46 1.29 7.70 1.33
C THR A 46 1.40 8.48 2.63
N GLU A 47 1.71 9.77 2.53
CA GLU A 47 1.89 10.63 3.69
C GLU A 47 0.70 11.57 3.83
N PHE A 48 0.03 11.51 4.98
CA PHE A 48 -1.05 12.44 5.37
C PHE A 48 -0.52 13.40 6.42
N ARG A 49 -0.68 14.70 6.16
CA ARG A 49 -0.15 15.82 6.96
C ARG A 49 -1.08 17.02 6.88
N ASP A 50 -0.75 18.06 7.64
CA ASP A 50 -1.42 19.37 7.58
C ASP A 50 -2.96 19.28 7.71
N GLY A 51 -3.43 18.36 8.56
CA GLY A 51 -4.84 18.19 8.86
C GLY A 51 -5.65 17.34 7.87
N ASP A 52 -5.01 16.60 6.95
CA ASP A 52 -5.70 15.67 6.02
C ASP A 52 -6.24 14.41 6.73
N ASP A 53 -7.20 14.62 7.63
CA ASP A 53 -7.84 13.57 8.42
C ASP A 53 -8.80 12.72 7.57
N GLU A 54 -9.51 13.35 6.62
CA GLU A 54 -10.43 12.67 5.71
C GLU A 54 -9.68 11.69 4.80
N GLY A 55 -8.61 12.13 4.15
CA GLY A 55 -7.78 11.27 3.30
C GLY A 55 -7.18 10.11 4.09
N TYR A 56 -6.72 10.37 5.31
CA TYR A 56 -6.24 9.31 6.19
C TYR A 56 -7.34 8.30 6.53
N ARG A 57 -8.50 8.75 7.01
CA ARG A 57 -9.65 7.88 7.37
C ARG A 57 -10.11 7.03 6.20
N ASP A 58 -10.16 7.62 5.01
CA ASP A 58 -10.48 6.92 3.77
C ASP A 58 -9.47 5.82 3.46
N TRP A 59 -8.17 6.14 3.61
CA TRP A 59 -7.11 5.17 3.41
C TRP A 59 -7.23 3.98 4.38
N VAL A 60 -7.44 4.22 5.68
CA VAL A 60 -7.53 3.15 6.69
C VAL A 60 -8.76 2.27 6.47
N ARG A 61 -9.88 2.88 6.04
CA ARG A 61 -11.13 2.17 5.71
C ARG A 61 -10.94 1.21 4.52
N ILE A 62 -10.20 1.65 3.50
CA ILE A 62 -9.92 0.86 2.29
C ILE A 62 -8.83 -0.19 2.55
N HIS A 63 -7.80 0.15 3.32
CA HIS A 63 -6.59 -0.65 3.50
C HIS A 63 -6.50 -1.29 4.89
N ARG A 64 -7.54 -2.01 5.30
CA ARG A 64 -7.61 -2.67 6.62
C ARG A 64 -6.45 -3.64 6.91
N GLY A 65 -5.83 -4.21 5.89
CA GLY A 65 -4.64 -5.06 6.03
C GLY A 65 -3.30 -4.32 5.91
N GLY A 66 -3.33 -2.99 5.83
CA GLY A 66 -2.15 -2.14 5.72
C GLY A 66 -1.55 -1.77 7.07
N TYR A 67 -0.57 -0.88 7.02
CA TYR A 67 0.22 -0.41 8.14
C TYR A 67 0.28 1.11 8.14
N VAL A 68 0.40 1.70 9.33
CA VAL A 68 0.46 3.14 9.56
C VAL A 68 1.61 3.44 10.51
N LEU A 69 2.53 4.28 10.08
CA LEU A 69 3.51 4.93 10.93
C LEU A 69 2.90 6.22 11.47
N ASN A 70 2.84 6.34 12.78
CA ASN A 70 2.41 7.54 13.49
C ASN A 70 3.63 8.29 14.02
N MET A 71 3.75 9.58 13.70
CA MET A 71 4.83 10.42 14.20
C MET A 71 4.37 11.86 14.45
N GLU A 72 5.08 12.57 15.32
CA GLU A 72 4.81 13.99 15.58
C GLU A 72 5.14 14.84 14.35
N LYS A 73 4.41 15.95 14.16
CA LYS A 73 4.67 16.92 13.07
C LYS A 73 6.08 17.53 13.12
N SER A 74 6.71 17.52 14.29
CA SER A 74 8.10 17.90 14.50
C SER A 74 9.13 16.94 13.89
N TYR A 75 8.69 15.77 13.39
CA TYR A 75 9.57 14.68 12.95
C TYR A 75 10.54 14.21 14.05
N ASN A 76 10.08 14.25 15.30
CA ASN A 76 10.82 13.74 16.43
C ASN A 76 11.03 12.22 16.31
N THR A 77 12.28 11.81 16.17
CA THR A 77 12.66 10.39 16.01
C THR A 77 12.37 9.54 17.24
N ASN A 78 12.14 10.14 18.40
CA ASN A 78 11.75 9.44 19.62
C ASN A 78 10.29 8.96 19.62
N TYR A 79 9.46 9.46 18.69
CA TYR A 79 8.05 9.06 18.56
C TYR A 79 7.75 8.63 17.12
N LEU A 80 8.13 7.38 16.82
CA LEU A 80 7.90 6.71 15.54
C LEU A 80 7.23 5.37 15.82
N ILE A 81 5.89 5.35 15.85
CA ILE A 81 5.13 4.16 16.25
C ILE A 81 4.46 3.52 15.03
N LEU A 82 4.77 2.27 14.76
CA LEU A 82 4.21 1.46 13.69
C LEU A 82 2.99 0.68 14.19
N HIS A 83 1.87 0.87 13.49
CA HIS A 83 0.59 0.22 13.76
C HIS A 83 0.13 -0.61 12.57
N GLN A 84 -0.73 -1.60 12.83
CA GLN A 84 -1.65 -2.11 11.82
C GLN A 84 -2.76 -1.08 11.59
N ALA A 85 -3.26 -0.96 10.36
CA ALA A 85 -4.36 -0.05 10.01
C ALA A 85 -5.65 -0.31 10.83
N THR A 86 -5.85 -1.55 11.29
CA THR A 86 -6.98 -1.94 12.14
C THR A 86 -6.82 -1.56 13.61
N CYS A 87 -5.68 -1.01 14.04
CA CYS A 87 -5.45 -0.67 15.44
C CYS A 87 -6.43 0.41 15.91
N HIS A 88 -7.20 0.12 16.96
CA HIS A 88 -8.28 1.00 17.42
C HIS A 88 -7.76 2.35 17.91
N THR A 89 -6.49 2.45 18.33
CA THR A 89 -5.90 3.72 18.82
C THR A 89 -5.66 4.74 17.71
N ILE A 90 -5.72 4.31 16.45
CA ILE A 90 -5.46 5.17 15.27
C ILE A 90 -6.60 5.12 14.22
N ASN A 91 -7.67 4.37 14.48
CA ASN A 91 -8.80 4.17 13.58
C ASN A 91 -10.18 4.27 14.29
N GLY A 92 -10.17 4.57 15.60
CA GLY A 92 -11.38 4.75 16.41
C GLY A 92 -11.70 6.23 16.64
N GLU A 93 -11.90 6.60 17.90
CA GLU A 93 -11.92 8.00 18.32
C GLU A 93 -10.49 8.46 18.61
N PRO A 94 -10.07 9.65 18.12
CA PRO A 94 -8.77 10.20 18.46
C PRO A 94 -8.66 10.36 19.98
N ALA A 95 -7.59 9.82 20.57
CA ALA A 95 -7.35 9.95 22.00
C ALA A 95 -7.00 11.39 22.43
N ARG A 96 -6.68 12.27 21.46
CA ARG A 96 -6.34 13.68 21.67
C ARG A 96 -7.02 14.52 20.59
N GLY A 97 -8.00 15.33 20.97
CA GLY A 97 -8.74 16.22 20.07
C GLY A 97 -9.71 15.49 19.15
N ASP A 98 -10.08 16.12 18.03
CA ASP A 98 -11.12 15.63 17.11
C ASP A 98 -10.57 14.96 15.83
N VAL A 99 -9.24 15.00 15.61
CA VAL A 99 -8.57 14.55 14.37
C VAL A 99 -7.31 13.71 14.63
N PHE A 100 -6.99 12.79 13.72
CA PHE A 100 -5.78 11.95 13.75
C PHE A 100 -4.56 12.60 13.12
N VAL A 101 -4.72 13.56 12.19
CA VAL A 101 -3.64 14.16 11.37
C VAL A 101 -3.31 15.61 11.78
N GLY A 102 -3.83 16.09 12.93
CA GLY A 102 -3.58 17.46 13.41
C GLY A 102 -2.10 17.70 13.73
N ASP A 103 -1.68 17.35 14.95
CA ASP A 103 -0.28 17.48 15.40
C ASP A 103 0.61 16.30 14.95
N TYR A 104 0.05 15.40 14.14
CA TYR A 104 0.69 14.16 13.73
C TYR A 104 0.77 14.05 12.22
N VAL A 105 1.82 13.39 11.75
CA VAL A 105 1.95 12.92 10.37
C VAL A 105 1.69 11.42 10.37
N LYS A 106 0.89 10.95 9.40
CA LYS A 106 0.63 9.52 9.19
C LYS A 106 1.28 9.08 7.89
N VAL A 107 2.19 8.12 7.96
CA VAL A 107 2.76 7.50 6.77
C VAL A 107 2.17 6.11 6.63
N CYS A 108 1.45 5.87 5.56
CA CYS A 108 0.66 4.67 5.36
C CYS A 108 1.25 3.83 4.23
N ALA A 109 1.33 2.53 4.42
CA ALA A 109 1.75 1.61 3.37
C ALA A 109 1.04 0.27 3.50
N ARG A 110 1.00 -0.50 2.42
CA ARG A 110 0.31 -1.80 2.41
C ARG A 110 1.16 -2.90 2.99
N ARG A 111 2.49 -2.74 2.94
CA ARG A 111 3.43 -3.69 3.52
C ARG A 111 4.22 -3.03 4.63
N ARG A 112 4.52 -3.80 5.67
CA ARG A 112 5.25 -3.32 6.84
C ARG A 112 6.65 -2.82 6.47
N ASN A 113 7.36 -3.60 5.65
CA ASN A 113 8.72 -3.29 5.25
C ASN A 113 8.82 -1.97 4.48
N GLU A 114 7.80 -1.58 3.73
CA GLU A 114 7.77 -0.27 3.05
C GLU A 114 7.86 0.89 4.05
N LEU A 115 7.23 0.77 5.23
CA LEU A 115 7.34 1.78 6.29
C LEU A 115 8.65 1.66 7.07
N GLU A 116 9.15 0.45 7.33
CA GLU A 116 10.46 0.25 7.97
C GLU A 116 11.57 0.87 7.12
N ASP A 117 11.60 0.57 5.81
CA ASP A 117 12.57 1.11 4.85
C ASP A 117 12.43 2.63 4.70
N TRP A 118 11.20 3.15 4.62
CA TRP A 118 10.95 4.59 4.58
C TRP A 118 11.46 5.29 5.85
N THR A 119 11.25 4.69 7.03
CA THR A 119 11.69 5.29 8.30
C THR A 119 13.21 5.31 8.37
N ILE A 120 13.90 4.24 7.99
CA ILE A 120 15.37 4.21 7.96
C ILE A 120 15.90 5.27 7.00
N LYS A 121 15.32 5.35 5.80
CA LYS A 121 15.77 6.28 4.76
C LYS A 121 15.58 7.76 5.15
N ASN A 122 14.45 8.11 5.75
CA ASN A 122 14.08 9.51 6.01
C ASN A 122 14.39 9.96 7.44
N MET A 123 14.41 9.05 8.40
CA MET A 123 14.57 9.33 9.83
C MET A 123 15.86 8.76 10.42
N GLY A 124 16.57 7.90 9.68
CA GLY A 124 17.83 7.29 10.13
C GLY A 124 17.67 6.22 11.22
N THR A 125 16.45 5.79 11.52
CA THR A 125 16.15 4.81 12.58
C THR A 125 14.98 3.90 12.21
N SER A 126 14.83 2.80 12.93
CA SER A 126 13.67 1.91 12.80
C SER A 126 12.53 2.37 13.73
N PRO A 127 11.26 2.21 13.30
CA PRO A 127 10.14 2.56 14.16
C PRO A 127 9.95 1.54 15.28
N SER A 128 9.45 1.99 16.42
CA SER A 128 8.93 1.10 17.45
C SER A 128 7.58 0.53 17.02
N LYS A 129 7.28 -0.70 17.39
CA LYS A 129 5.98 -1.32 17.10
C LYS A 129 5.00 -0.99 18.21
N CYS A 130 3.74 -0.78 17.85
CA CYS A 130 2.67 -0.59 18.82
C CYS A 130 2.42 -1.89 19.62
N GLU A 131 2.50 -1.82 20.94
CA GLU A 131 2.31 -2.95 21.87
C GLU A 131 0.87 -3.52 21.88
N ILE A 132 -0.09 -2.82 21.26
CA ILE A 132 -1.50 -3.25 21.23
C ILE A 132 -1.79 -4.10 19.98
N CYS A 133 -1.08 -3.87 18.87
CA CYS A 133 -1.37 -4.51 17.59
C CYS A 133 -0.19 -5.30 17.00
N PHE A 134 0.87 -5.52 17.78
CA PHE A 134 2.00 -6.41 17.49
C PHE A 134 2.35 -7.22 18.73
#